data_AF-A0A5D2L9F8-F1
#
_entry.id   AF-A0A5D2L9F8-F1
#
_cell.length_a   1.000
_cell.length_b   1.000
_cell.length_c   1.000
_cell.angle_alpha   90.00
_cell.angle_beta   90.00
_cell.angle_gamma   90.00
#
_symmetry.space_group_name_H-M   'P 1'
#
loop_
_entity.id
_entity.type
_entity.pdbx_description
1 polymer ?
#
loop_
_entity_poly.entity_id
_entity_poly.type
_entity_poly.pdbx_seq_one_letter_code
_entity_poly.pdbx_strand_id
1 'polypeptide(L)'
;RTSITPGGDEETWSRHSRQSCQDQIWRQGYLPNCQRYMNEETGSSHHRYSSHYLNSCCDELENLREDCRCQGLKQALGQQLKLQGVRWESPEAEDMCEAAETALNRCGLESRRCDMHSGRWL
;
A
#
# COMPACT_ATOMS: atom_id res chain seq x y z
N ARG A 1 48.02 -32.66 7.74
CA ARG A 1 47.09 -33.36 6.83
C ARG A 1 45.70 -32.94 7.26
N THR A 2 45.00 -32.23 6.38
CA THR A 2 43.98 -31.23 6.68
C THR A 2 42.64 -31.86 7.04
N SER A 3 42.02 -31.32 8.09
CA SER A 3 40.67 -31.61 8.57
C SER A 3 39.61 -31.28 7.51
N ILE A 4 38.64 -32.16 7.31
CA ILE A 4 37.46 -31.91 6.49
C ILE A 4 36.26 -31.81 7.43
N THR A 5 35.71 -30.61 7.55
CA THR A 5 34.33 -30.39 8.00
C THR A 5 33.54 -29.93 6.77
N PRO A 6 32.51 -30.67 6.32
CA PRO A 6 31.53 -30.11 5.40
C PRO A 6 30.58 -29.26 6.24
N GLY A 7 30.81 -27.94 6.27
CA GLY A 7 29.80 -26.98 6.68
C GLY A 7 28.73 -26.95 5.60
N GLY A 8 27.64 -27.67 5.82
CA GLY A 8 26.50 -27.69 4.92
C GLY A 8 25.26 -27.41 5.73
N ASP A 9 24.54 -26.36 5.29
CA ASP A 9 23.11 -26.06 5.54
C ASP A 9 22.69 -24.78 6.29
N GLU A 10 23.51 -23.73 6.33
CA GLU A 10 23.06 -22.38 6.77
C GLU A 10 22.80 -21.38 5.62
N GLU A 11 22.32 -21.83 4.46
CA GLU A 11 22.10 -20.95 3.29
C GLU A 11 20.66 -20.93 2.73
N THR A 12 19.68 -21.43 3.50
CA THR A 12 18.28 -21.53 3.03
C THR A 12 17.35 -20.41 3.53
N TRP A 13 17.74 -19.64 4.55
CA TRP A 13 16.85 -18.62 5.15
C TRP A 13 16.90 -17.24 4.49
N SER A 14 17.87 -16.96 3.61
CA SER A 14 18.08 -15.62 3.04
C SER A 14 17.39 -15.38 1.69
N ARG A 15 16.70 -16.39 1.13
CA ARG A 15 16.07 -16.30 -0.21
C ARG A 15 14.60 -15.89 -0.20
N HIS A 16 13.94 -15.90 0.96
CA HIS A 16 12.54 -15.48 1.10
C HIS A 16 12.38 -13.96 1.29
N SER A 17 13.47 -13.21 1.54
CA SER A 17 13.44 -11.80 1.96
C SER A 17 13.93 -10.79 0.89
N ARG A 18 13.71 -11.05 -0.40
CA ARG A 18 14.13 -10.13 -1.49
C ARG A 18 13.05 -9.72 -2.48
N GLN A 19 11.77 -10.02 -2.21
CA GLN A 19 10.70 -9.47 -3.06
C GLN A 19 10.60 -7.97 -2.81
N SER A 20 10.73 -7.19 -3.89
CA SER A 20 10.62 -5.74 -3.82
C SER A 20 9.20 -5.34 -3.41
N CYS A 21 9.01 -4.14 -2.88
CA CYS A 21 7.66 -3.62 -2.63
C CYS A 21 6.85 -3.62 -3.93
N GLN A 22 7.47 -3.27 -5.06
CA GLN A 22 6.83 -3.30 -6.37
C GLN A 22 6.24 -4.68 -6.70
N ASP A 23 6.99 -5.76 -6.44
CA ASP A 23 6.52 -7.11 -6.72
C ASP A 23 5.32 -7.50 -5.84
N GLN A 24 5.37 -7.16 -4.56
CA GLN A 24 4.28 -7.44 -3.62
C GLN A 24 3.01 -6.68 -4.01
N ILE A 25 3.14 -5.39 -4.35
CA ILE A 25 2.04 -4.52 -4.77
C ILE A 25 1.42 -5.02 -6.08
N TRP A 26 2.26 -5.38 -7.06
CA TRP A 26 1.78 -5.92 -8.35
C TRP A 26 1.02 -7.23 -8.18
N ARG A 27 1.51 -8.15 -7.33
CA ARG A 27 0.83 -9.43 -7.03
C ARG A 27 -0.54 -9.24 -6.37
N GLN A 28 -0.70 -8.16 -5.60
CA GLN A 28 -1.97 -7.79 -4.99
C GLN A 28 -2.85 -6.91 -5.90
N GLY A 29 -2.47 -6.73 -7.17
CA GLY A 29 -3.27 -5.95 -8.13
C GLY A 29 -3.38 -4.46 -7.76
N TYR A 30 -2.36 -3.91 -7.08
CA TYR A 30 -2.32 -2.50 -6.64
C TYR A 30 -3.42 -2.12 -5.65
N LEU A 31 -3.80 -3.04 -4.75
CA LEU A 31 -4.70 -2.80 -3.62
C LEU A 31 -6.08 -2.25 -4.05
N PRO A 32 -6.85 -3.00 -4.86
CA PRO A 32 -8.12 -2.53 -5.42
C PRO A 32 -9.17 -2.16 -4.35
N ASN A 33 -9.15 -2.78 -3.17
CA ASN A 33 -10.08 -2.38 -2.10
C ASN A 33 -9.69 -1.03 -1.50
N CYS A 34 -8.40 -0.74 -1.38
CA CYS A 34 -7.95 0.60 -0.99
C CYS A 34 -8.32 1.66 -2.04
N GLN A 35 -8.23 1.35 -3.33
CA GLN A 35 -8.67 2.25 -4.41
C GLN A 35 -10.16 2.61 -4.27
N ARG A 36 -11.00 1.59 -4.03
CA ARG A 36 -12.45 1.77 -3.84
C ARG A 36 -12.77 2.54 -2.58
N TYR A 37 -12.09 2.24 -1.47
CA TYR A 37 -12.25 2.96 -0.22
C TYR A 37 -11.96 4.46 -0.40
N MET A 38 -10.81 4.82 -0.98
CA MET A 38 -10.47 6.25 -1.18
C MET A 38 -11.51 6.96 -2.03
N ASN A 39 -11.99 6.33 -3.10
CA ASN A 39 -13.01 6.93 -3.96
C ASN A 39 -14.38 7.08 -3.27
N GLU A 40 -14.75 6.16 -2.39
CA GLU A 40 -16.01 6.26 -1.64
C GLU A 40 -15.93 7.26 -0.51
N GLU A 41 -14.79 7.34 0.17
CA GLU A 41 -14.58 8.31 1.26
C GLU A 41 -14.58 9.75 0.74
N THR A 42 -14.13 10.02 -0.50
CA THR A 42 -14.17 11.37 -1.08
C THR A 42 -15.49 11.74 -1.77
N GLY A 43 -16.39 10.78 -1.98
CA GLY A 43 -17.68 11.02 -2.63
C GLY A 43 -18.68 11.76 -1.74
N SER A 44 -19.61 12.52 -2.35
CA SER A 44 -20.66 13.30 -1.64
C SER A 44 -21.66 12.47 -0.83
N SER A 45 -21.57 11.13 -0.84
CA SER A 45 -22.37 10.22 -0.02
C SER A 45 -21.60 9.77 1.21
N HIS A 46 -20.97 10.72 1.90
CA HIS A 46 -20.41 10.49 3.23
C HIS A 46 -21.50 9.91 4.14
N HIS A 47 -21.15 8.89 4.93
CA HIS A 47 -21.77 8.51 6.21
C HIS A 47 -22.49 7.16 6.36
N ARG A 48 -22.54 6.22 5.40
CA ARG A 48 -23.06 4.85 5.74
C ARG A 48 -22.35 3.63 5.13
N TYR A 49 -21.56 3.76 4.06
CA TYR A 49 -21.03 2.59 3.35
C TYR A 49 -19.50 2.47 3.29
N SER A 50 -18.74 3.50 3.71
CA SER A 50 -17.28 3.50 3.55
C SER A 50 -16.56 2.43 4.40
N SER A 51 -17.25 1.82 5.36
CA SER A 51 -16.72 0.67 6.11
C SER A 51 -16.59 -0.60 5.27
N HIS A 52 -17.28 -0.74 4.13
CA HIS A 52 -17.32 -2.01 3.40
C HIS A 52 -15.94 -2.37 2.81
N TYR A 53 -15.27 -1.42 2.18
CA TYR A 53 -13.94 -1.64 1.58
C TYR A 53 -12.80 -1.39 2.55
N LEU A 54 -13.05 -0.70 3.67
CA LEU A 54 -12.00 -0.41 4.64
C LEU A 54 -11.38 -1.68 5.20
N ASN A 55 -12.20 -2.66 5.62
CA ASN A 55 -11.68 -3.92 6.16
C ASN A 55 -10.84 -4.68 5.11
N SER A 56 -11.34 -4.81 3.88
CA SER A 56 -10.58 -5.47 2.81
C SER A 56 -9.34 -4.68 2.37
N CYS A 57 -9.35 -3.35 2.48
CA CYS A 57 -8.15 -2.54 2.28
C CYS A 57 -7.13 -2.81 3.40
N CYS A 58 -7.56 -2.95 4.65
CA CYS A 58 -6.66 -3.34 5.74
C CYS A 58 -6.03 -4.70 5.47
N ASP A 59 -6.80 -5.70 5.03
CA ASP A 59 -6.28 -7.02 4.67
C ASP A 59 -5.21 -6.93 3.56
N GLU A 60 -5.46 -6.14 2.51
CA GLU A 60 -4.50 -5.91 1.42
C GLU A 60 -3.20 -5.25 1.93
N LEU A 61 -3.31 -4.29 2.84
CA LEU A 61 -2.17 -3.61 3.45
C LEU A 61 -1.40 -4.51 4.43
N GLU A 62 -2.08 -5.36 5.18
CA GLU A 62 -1.46 -6.33 6.08
C GLU A 62 -0.67 -7.41 5.33
N ASN A 63 -1.13 -7.77 4.12
CA ASN A 63 -0.43 -8.68 3.21
C ASN A 63 0.83 -8.07 2.57
N LEU A 64 1.02 -6.75 2.68
CA LEU A 64 2.30 -6.12 2.39
C LEU A 64 3.20 -6.15 3.61
N ARG A 65 4.52 -6.30 3.37
CA ARG A 65 5.50 -5.99 4.41
C ARG A 65 5.29 -4.57 4.91
N GLU A 66 5.58 -4.35 6.19
CA GLU A 66 5.41 -3.06 6.85
C GLU A 66 6.07 -1.90 6.10
N ASP A 67 7.29 -2.11 5.60
CA ASP A 67 8.05 -1.12 4.82
C ASP A 67 7.47 -0.84 3.42
N CYS A 68 6.56 -1.68 2.93
CA CYS A 68 5.92 -1.57 1.62
C CYS A 68 4.51 -0.96 1.67
N ARG A 69 3.91 -0.80 2.86
CA ARG A 69 2.51 -0.35 3.01
C ARG A 69 2.29 1.05 2.45
N CYS A 70 3.15 2.01 2.79
CA CYS A 70 3.09 3.37 2.23
C CYS A 70 3.21 3.36 0.71
N GLN A 71 4.20 2.64 0.17
CA GLN A 71 4.43 2.58 -1.26
C GLN A 71 3.23 1.95 -1.97
N GLY A 72 2.68 0.87 -1.42
CA GLY A 72 1.51 0.19 -1.97
C GLY A 72 0.31 1.10 -2.03
N LEU A 73 -0.02 1.75 -0.90
CA LEU A 73 -1.18 2.62 -0.83
C LEU A 73 -1.05 3.83 -1.74
N LYS A 74 0.15 4.40 -1.86
CA LYS A 74 0.43 5.49 -2.78
C LYS A 74 0.32 5.09 -4.24
N GLN A 75 0.77 3.90 -4.61
CA GLN A 75 0.61 3.38 -5.97
C GLN A 75 -0.86 3.10 -6.29
N ALA A 76 -1.63 2.60 -5.31
CA ALA A 76 -3.08 2.45 -5.44
C ALA A 76 -3.75 3.81 -5.72
N LEU A 77 -3.40 4.83 -4.94
CA LEU A 77 -3.89 6.21 -5.13
C LEU A 77 -3.51 6.74 -6.52
N GLY A 78 -2.24 6.62 -6.91
CA GLY A 78 -1.76 7.08 -8.22
C GLY A 78 -2.47 6.40 -9.40
N GLN A 79 -2.77 5.10 -9.30
CA GLN A 79 -3.57 4.39 -10.30
C GLN A 79 -4.99 4.92 -10.35
N GLN A 80 -5.62 5.13 -9.20
CA GLN A 80 -6.99 5.63 -9.12
C GLN A 80 -7.10 7.04 -9.72
N LEU A 81 -6.19 7.96 -9.38
CA LEU A 81 -6.13 9.30 -9.95
C LEU A 81 -5.93 9.25 -11.48
N LYS A 82 -5.03 8.38 -11.96
CA LYS A 82 -4.79 8.18 -13.39
C LYS A 82 -6.04 7.66 -14.12
N LEU A 83 -6.77 6.73 -13.53
CA LEU A 83 -8.02 6.19 -14.10
C LEU A 83 -9.12 7.26 -14.19
N GLN A 84 -9.15 8.19 -13.24
CA GLN A 84 -10.12 9.29 -13.21
C GLN A 84 -9.67 10.52 -14.02
N GLY A 85 -8.44 10.54 -14.53
CA GLY A 85 -7.87 11.71 -15.20
C GLY A 85 -7.62 12.90 -14.26
N VAL A 86 -7.52 12.63 -12.95
CA VAL A 86 -7.31 13.63 -11.91
C VAL A 86 -5.82 13.92 -11.75
N ARG A 87 -5.47 15.20 -11.65
CA ARG A 87 -4.08 15.63 -11.42
C ARG A 87 -3.73 15.56 -9.95
N TRP A 88 -2.50 15.18 -9.63
CA TRP A 88 -2.00 15.11 -8.26
C TRP A 88 -2.08 16.44 -7.49
N GLU A 89 -2.02 17.57 -8.19
CA GLU A 89 -2.09 18.91 -7.58
C GLU A 89 -3.52 19.45 -7.43
N SER A 90 -4.53 18.63 -7.74
CA SER A 90 -5.94 19.03 -7.65
C SER A 90 -6.49 18.86 -6.23
N PRO A 91 -7.52 19.65 -5.85
CA PRO A 91 -8.24 19.43 -4.58
C PRO A 91 -8.80 18.02 -4.46
N GLU A 92 -9.28 17.44 -5.57
CA GLU A 92 -9.80 16.08 -5.59
C GLU A 92 -8.71 15.05 -5.24
N ALA A 93 -7.46 15.28 -5.67
CA ALA A 93 -6.34 14.43 -5.27
C ALA A 93 -5.94 14.62 -3.81
N GLU A 94 -6.08 15.84 -3.26
CA GLU A 94 -5.86 16.14 -1.85
C GLU A 94 -6.85 15.38 -0.96
N ASP A 95 -8.15 15.41 -1.28
CA ASP A 95 -9.17 14.65 -0.57
C ASP A 95 -8.85 13.14 -0.57
N MET A 96 -8.36 12.61 -1.70
CA MET A 96 -7.99 11.20 -1.81
C MET A 96 -6.69 10.85 -1.06
N CYS A 97 -5.75 11.80 -0.94
CA CYS A 97 -4.58 11.66 -0.06
C CYS A 97 -5.02 11.55 1.41
N GLU A 98 -5.94 12.41 1.85
CA GLU A 98 -6.47 12.37 3.22
C GLU A 98 -7.22 11.05 3.50
N ALA A 99 -7.97 10.55 2.52
CA ALA A 99 -8.60 9.23 2.61
C ALA A 99 -7.55 8.11 2.75
N ALA A 100 -6.47 8.15 1.96
CA ALA A 100 -5.37 7.18 2.07
C ALA A 100 -4.74 7.18 3.46
N GLU A 101 -4.43 8.36 4.00
CA GLU A 101 -3.87 8.49 5.36
C GLU A 101 -4.86 7.98 6.42
N THR A 102 -6.15 8.26 6.24
CA THR A 102 -7.22 7.75 7.11
C THR A 102 -7.30 6.23 7.09
N ALA A 103 -7.12 5.57 5.93
CA ALA A 103 -7.08 4.12 5.83
C ALA A 103 -6.00 3.52 6.74
N LEU A 104 -4.76 4.01 6.62
CA LEU A 104 -3.64 3.52 7.45
C LEU A 104 -3.90 3.65 8.94
N ASN A 105 -4.40 4.83 9.35
CA ASN A 105 -4.73 5.10 10.75
C ASN A 105 -5.82 4.17 11.26
N ARG A 106 -6.91 3.97 10.47
CA ARG A 106 -8.02 3.09 10.86
C ARG A 106 -7.64 1.61 10.85
N CYS A 107 -6.71 1.19 10.00
CA CYS A 107 -6.16 -0.16 10.00
C CYS A 107 -5.14 -0.39 11.14
N GLY A 108 -4.78 0.63 11.94
CA GLY A 108 -3.75 0.51 12.97
C GLY A 108 -2.34 0.29 12.40
N LEU A 109 -2.12 0.65 11.14
CA LEU A 109 -0.85 0.46 10.43
C LEU A 109 -0.05 1.76 10.53
N GLU A 110 0.57 2.00 11.69
CA GLU A 110 1.42 3.16 11.90
C GLU A 110 2.69 3.09 11.05
N SER A 111 2.76 3.90 9.99
CA SER A 111 4.00 4.16 9.27
C SER A 111 4.21 5.67 9.23
N ARG A 112 4.80 6.22 10.31
CA ARG A 112 5.25 7.63 10.50
C ARG A 112 5.09 8.50 9.23
N ARG A 113 3.85 8.96 9.02
CA ARG A 113 3.35 9.78 7.90
C ARG A 113 3.97 9.45 6.55
N CYS A 114 3.36 8.50 5.84
CA CYS A 114 3.57 8.38 4.40
C CYS A 114 3.36 9.76 3.75
N ASP A 115 4.34 10.28 3.02
CA ASP A 115 4.15 11.49 2.21
C ASP A 115 3.29 11.13 1.00
N MET A 116 1.96 11.12 1.16
CA MET A 116 1.03 10.78 0.07
C MET A 116 0.95 11.88 -0.98
N HIS A 117 1.02 13.15 -0.56
CA HIS A 117 0.85 14.36 -1.36
C HIS A 117 1.94 14.57 -2.45
N SER A 118 3.06 13.86 -2.36
CA SER A 118 4.18 14.02 -3.28
C SER A 118 4.11 13.06 -4.48
N GLY A 119 3.83 13.54 -5.68
CA GLY A 119 3.86 12.72 -6.90
C GLY A 119 5.24 12.14 -7.30
N ARG A 120 6.33 12.47 -6.58
CA ARG A 120 7.73 12.14 -6.93
C ARG A 120 8.13 10.66 -6.94
N TRP A 121 7.23 9.74 -6.61
CA TRP A 121 7.52 8.32 -6.39
C TRP A 121 6.92 7.41 -7.48
N LEU A 122 6.36 8.00 -8.53
CA LEU A 122 5.72 7.35 -9.68
C LEU A 122 6.53 7.56 -10.95
#